data_AF-A0A972WZL0-F1
#
_entry.id   AF-A0A972WZL0-F1
#
_cell.length_a   1.000
_cell.length_b   1.000
_cell.length_c   1.000
_cell.angle_alpha   90.00
_cell.angle_beta   90.00
_cell.angle_gamma   90.00
#
_symmetry.space_group_name_H-M   'P 1'
#
loop_
_entity.id
_entity.type
_entity.pdbx_description
1 polymer ?
#
loop_
_entity_poly.entity_id
_entity_poly.type
_entity_poly.pdbx_seq_one_letter_code
_entity_poly.pdbx_strand_id
1 'polypeptide(L)'
;MFNIFTLAFFAVFIGLGLAMIITRQKTPQPLQLVPPEDDSLIDPKEIRELTLEDLYVVGEKLCEENKLEIKDRVTVSENEVYWIAASTNEFFFGNYVLGFFKIDADHRFVSLPTIFEFKDFIKSVTSTKGFFFTTGYFTKDVHQPLEGAKIALYNRLKIITEYKRLKLPFKE
;
A
#
# COMPACT_ATOMS: atom_id res chain seq x y z
N MET A 1 -26.59 42.15 29.96
CA MET A 1 -27.51 40.99 30.01
C MET A 1 -27.51 40.34 28.64
N PHE A 2 -26.97 39.12 28.52
CA PHE A 2 -27.12 38.32 27.30
C PHE A 2 -28.56 37.83 27.24
N ASN A 3 -29.30 38.24 26.22
CA ASN A 3 -30.71 37.87 26.05
C ASN A 3 -30.76 36.47 25.41
N ILE A 4 -31.69 35.61 25.84
CA ILE A 4 -31.84 34.25 25.29
C ILE A 4 -32.06 34.30 23.77
N PHE A 5 -32.69 35.37 23.28
CA PHE A 5 -32.89 35.63 21.85
C PHE A 5 -31.58 35.87 21.08
N THR A 6 -30.58 36.55 21.65
CA THR A 6 -29.28 36.72 20.98
C THR A 6 -28.49 35.42 20.96
N LEU A 7 -28.58 34.60 22.01
CA LEU A 7 -27.94 33.29 22.03
C LEU A 7 -28.52 32.35 20.97
N ALA A 8 -29.86 32.29 20.86
CA ALA A 8 -30.54 31.46 19.86
C ALA A 8 -30.21 31.90 18.43
N PHE A 9 -30.14 33.22 18.19
CA PHE A 9 -29.77 33.76 16.88
C PHE A 9 -28.35 33.34 16.48
N PHE A 10 -27.36 33.48 17.38
CA PHE A 10 -26.00 33.04 17.09
C PHE A 10 -25.90 31.53 16.84
N ALA A 11 -26.64 30.71 17.59
CA ALA A 11 -26.64 29.26 17.41
C ALA A 11 -27.14 28.84 16.00
N VAL A 12 -28.18 29.50 15.49
CA VAL A 12 -28.69 29.24 14.13
C VAL A 12 -27.65 29.61 13.07
N PHE A 13 -27.00 30.77 13.20
CA PHE A 13 -25.98 31.20 12.25
C PHE A 13 -24.74 30.30 12.26
N ILE A 14 -24.30 29.84 13.43
CA ILE A 14 -23.20 28.89 13.55
C ILE A 14 -23.57 27.54 12.90
N GLY A 15 -24.79 27.05 13.13
CA GLY A 15 -25.29 25.83 12.50
C GLY A 15 -25.35 25.93 10.97
N LEU A 16 -25.80 27.07 10.45
CA LEU A 16 -25.87 27.32 9.00
C LEU A 16 -24.48 27.44 8.37
N GLY A 17 -23.55 28.09 9.07
CA GLY A 17 -22.15 28.19 8.65
C GLY A 17 -21.46 26.83 8.59
N LEU A 18 -21.66 25.98 9.61
CA LEU A 18 -21.15 24.61 9.64
C LEU A 18 -21.72 23.76 8.50
N ALA A 19 -23.02 23.85 8.23
CA ALA A 19 -23.66 23.13 7.13
C ALA A 19 -23.10 23.54 5.76
N MET A 20 -22.82 24.84 5.54
CA MET A 20 -22.17 25.31 4.32
C MET A 20 -20.72 24.81 4.18
N ILE A 21 -19.98 24.67 5.27
CA ILE A 21 -18.60 24.16 5.24
C ILE A 21 -18.61 22.66 4.87
N ILE A 22 -19.51 21.87 5.46
CA ILE A 22 -19.61 20.42 5.19
C ILE A 22 -20.03 20.18 3.73
N THR A 23 -20.99 20.94 3.21
CA THR A 23 -21.45 20.78 1.81
C THR A 23 -20.45 21.26 0.76
N ARG A 24 -19.49 22.12 1.13
CA ARG A 24 -18.37 22.53 0.26
C ARG A 24 -17.18 21.59 0.29
N GLN A 25 -17.14 20.62 1.20
CA GLN A 25 -16.12 19.58 1.15
C GLN A 25 -16.40 18.73 -0.09
N LYS A 26 -15.54 18.89 -1.10
CA LYS A 26 -15.56 18.05 -2.31
C LYS A 26 -15.68 16.60 -1.85
N THR A 27 -16.71 15.92 -2.33
CA THR A 27 -16.82 14.46 -2.20
C THR A 27 -15.44 13.92 -2.58
N PRO A 28 -14.75 13.13 -1.73
CA PRO A 28 -13.50 12.52 -2.12
C PRO A 28 -13.80 11.77 -3.40
N GLN A 29 -13.25 12.26 -4.52
CA GLN A 29 -13.41 11.59 -5.78
C GLN A 29 -12.89 10.18 -5.54
N PRO A 30 -13.69 9.12 -5.81
CA PRO A 30 -13.15 7.78 -5.74
C PRO A 30 -11.92 7.81 -6.63
N LEU A 31 -10.76 7.47 -6.04
CA LEU A 31 -9.52 7.28 -6.79
C LEU A 31 -9.92 6.51 -8.04
N GLN A 32 -9.80 7.13 -9.22
CA GLN A 32 -9.98 6.42 -10.48
C GLN A 32 -8.90 5.35 -10.47
N LEU A 33 -9.30 4.15 -10.08
CA LEU A 33 -8.51 2.94 -10.25
C LEU A 33 -8.41 2.77 -11.75
N VAL A 34 -7.33 3.30 -12.34
CA VAL A 34 -6.94 2.96 -13.70
C VAL A 34 -6.94 1.42 -13.76
N PRO A 35 -7.67 0.81 -14.71
CA PRO A 35 -7.79 -0.65 -14.75
C PRO A 35 -6.40 -1.30 -14.85
N PRO A 36 -6.00 -2.16 -13.90
CA PRO A 36 -4.65 -2.76 -13.85
C PRO A 36 -4.34 -3.74 -15.00
N GLU A 37 -5.30 -4.02 -15.88
CA GLU A 37 -5.03 -4.83 -17.10
C GLU A 37 -4.19 -4.07 -18.13
N ASP A 38 -4.28 -2.73 -18.15
CA ASP A 38 -3.46 -1.88 -19.03
C ASP A 38 -2.00 -1.77 -18.55
N ASP A 39 -1.70 -2.13 -17.30
CA ASP A 39 -0.34 -2.04 -16.74
C ASP A 39 0.64 -2.98 -17.48
N SER A 40 0.14 -4.12 -17.96
CA SER A 40 0.93 -5.04 -18.80
C SER A 40 1.25 -4.46 -20.19
N LEU A 41 0.40 -3.56 -20.70
CA LEU A 41 0.55 -2.89 -21.98
C LEU A 41 1.45 -1.64 -21.89
N ILE A 42 1.50 -1.02 -20.72
CA ILE A 42 2.31 0.17 -20.42
C ILE A 42 3.75 -0.21 -20.00
N ASP A 43 4.02 -1.49 -19.70
CA ASP A 43 5.34 -1.93 -19.27
C ASP A 43 6.43 -1.62 -20.30
N PRO A 44 7.47 -0.87 -19.91
CA PRO A 44 8.57 -0.58 -20.81
C PRO A 44 9.30 -1.89 -21.15
N LYS A 45 9.17 -2.33 -22.41
CA LYS A 45 9.85 -3.53 -22.94
C LYS A 45 11.38 -3.49 -22.81
N GLU A 46 11.94 -2.32 -22.53
CA GLU A 46 13.38 -2.08 -22.41
C GLU A 46 13.94 -2.42 -21.02
N ILE A 47 13.08 -2.63 -20.00
CA ILE A 47 13.52 -2.89 -18.63
C ILE A 47 13.66 -4.39 -18.41
N ARG A 48 14.82 -4.83 -17.88
CA ARG A 48 15.08 -6.24 -17.55
C ARG A 48 14.01 -6.84 -16.63
N GLU A 49 13.97 -8.16 -16.57
CA GLU A 49 13.13 -8.85 -15.60
C GLU A 49 13.55 -8.48 -14.18
N LEU A 50 12.55 -8.21 -13.32
CA LEU A 50 12.81 -7.88 -11.92
C LEU A 50 13.14 -9.17 -11.17
N THR A 51 14.11 -9.07 -10.28
CA THR A 51 14.54 -10.14 -9.38
C THR A 51 14.00 -9.90 -7.96
N LEU A 52 14.10 -10.90 -7.07
CA LEU A 52 13.71 -10.71 -5.67
C LEU A 52 14.59 -9.66 -4.99
N GLU A 53 15.86 -9.62 -5.35
CA GLU A 53 16.83 -8.65 -4.88
C GLU A 53 16.38 -7.23 -5.20
N ASP A 54 15.79 -7.02 -6.38
CA ASP A 54 15.27 -5.70 -6.74
C ASP A 54 14.08 -5.29 -5.85
N LEU A 55 13.23 -6.25 -5.51
CA LEU A 55 12.13 -6.01 -4.58
C LEU A 55 12.65 -5.67 -3.18
N TYR A 56 13.69 -6.37 -2.72
CA TYR A 56 14.30 -6.13 -1.42
C TYR A 56 14.88 -4.73 -1.30
N VAL A 57 15.56 -4.23 -2.33
CA VAL A 57 16.11 -2.87 -2.31
C VAL A 57 15.02 -1.82 -2.10
N VAL A 58 13.88 -1.97 -2.78
CA VAL A 58 12.74 -1.06 -2.61
C VAL A 58 12.12 -1.24 -1.22
N GLY A 59 11.99 -2.48 -0.75
CA GLY A 59 11.50 -2.78 0.60
C GLY A 59 12.37 -2.17 1.69
N GLU A 60 13.70 -2.27 1.57
CA GLU A 60 14.66 -1.66 2.51
C GLU A 60 14.54 -0.14 2.53
N LYS A 61 14.48 0.50 1.35
CA LYS A 61 14.30 1.95 1.27
C LYS A 61 12.97 2.40 1.85
N LEU A 62 11.91 1.63 1.63
CA LEU A 62 10.61 1.92 2.21
C LEU A 62 10.63 1.77 3.73
N CYS A 63 11.34 0.77 4.26
CA CYS A 63 11.58 0.65 5.70
C CYS A 63 12.37 1.86 6.25
N GLU A 64 13.44 2.28 5.58
CA GLU A 64 14.23 3.45 5.98
C GLU A 64 13.38 4.74 6.02
N GLU A 65 12.64 5.04 4.96
CA GLU A 65 11.77 6.22 4.86
C GLU A 65 10.69 6.24 5.97
N ASN A 66 10.17 5.07 6.33
CA ASN A 66 9.10 4.92 7.33
C ASN A 66 9.62 4.60 8.73
N LYS A 67 10.95 4.62 8.96
CA LYS A 67 11.59 4.28 10.23
C LYS A 67 11.14 2.91 10.78
N LEU A 68 11.07 1.93 9.88
CA LEU A 68 10.77 0.54 10.22
C LEU A 68 12.07 -0.23 10.41
N GLU A 69 12.17 -0.97 11.50
CA GLU A 69 13.29 -1.85 11.80
C GLU A 69 12.89 -3.30 11.53
N ILE A 70 13.66 -3.99 10.69
CA ILE A 70 13.41 -5.40 10.36
C ILE A 70 13.76 -6.25 11.58
N LYS A 71 12.78 -6.99 12.10
CA LYS A 71 12.92 -7.88 13.25
C LYS A 71 13.17 -9.32 12.84
N ASP A 72 12.49 -9.77 11.80
CA ASP A 72 12.57 -11.16 11.35
C ASP A 72 12.38 -11.29 9.83
N ARG A 73 12.87 -12.40 9.28
CA ARG A 73 12.77 -12.76 7.87
C ARG A 73 12.34 -14.23 7.76
N VAL A 74 11.17 -14.45 7.19
CA VAL A 74 10.57 -15.77 6.99
C VAL A 74 10.60 -16.10 5.51
N THR A 75 11.34 -17.14 5.14
CA THR A 75 11.33 -17.69 3.78
C THR A 75 10.22 -18.73 3.67
N VAL A 76 9.22 -18.47 2.83
CA VAL A 76 8.09 -19.38 2.61
C VAL A 76 8.40 -20.34 1.47
N SER A 77 8.99 -19.82 0.38
CA SER A 77 9.44 -20.61 -0.77
C SER A 77 10.64 -19.95 -1.45
N GLU A 78 11.20 -20.57 -2.49
CA GLU A 78 12.28 -19.97 -3.29
C GLU A 78 11.87 -18.66 -3.96
N ASN A 79 10.57 -18.48 -4.21
CA ASN A 79 10.01 -17.30 -4.86
C ASN A 79 9.32 -16.34 -3.88
N GLU A 80 9.27 -16.67 -2.57
CA GLU A 80 8.48 -15.93 -1.61
C GLU A 80 9.18 -15.77 -0.25
N VAL A 81 9.34 -14.51 0.16
CA VAL A 81 9.98 -14.13 1.42
C VAL A 81 9.17 -13.05 2.10
N TYR A 82 8.94 -13.19 3.40
CA TYR A 82 8.25 -12.21 4.23
C TYR A 82 9.20 -11.61 5.25
N TRP A 83 9.21 -10.28 5.37
CA TRP A 83 9.92 -9.58 6.43
C TRP A 83 8.93 -9.03 7.44
N ILE A 84 9.23 -9.23 8.70
CA ILE A 84 8.48 -8.65 9.80
C ILE A 84 9.28 -7.45 10.28
N ALA A 85 8.68 -6.27 10.19
CA ALA A 85 9.29 -5.03 10.63
C ALA A 85 8.44 -4.37 11.72
N ALA A 86 9.10 -3.73 12.68
CA ALA A 86 8.43 -2.94 13.71
C ALA A 86 8.74 -1.47 13.48
N SER A 87 7.74 -0.60 13.62
CA SER A 87 8.03 0.83 13.58
C SER A 87 8.76 1.27 14.84
N THR A 88 9.81 2.05 14.63
CA THR A 88 10.56 2.75 15.70
C THR A 88 10.03 4.17 15.93
N ASN A 89 9.01 4.58 15.19
CA ASN A 89 8.44 5.91 15.28
C ASN A 89 7.46 6.01 16.45
N GLU A 90 7.71 6.95 17.36
CA GLU A 90 6.85 7.23 18.53
C GLU A 90 5.41 7.61 18.18
N PHE A 91 5.13 7.99 16.94
CA PHE A 91 3.77 8.35 16.49
C PHE A 91 3.04 7.21 15.78
N PHE A 92 3.75 6.19 15.29
CA PHE A 92 3.18 5.13 14.46
C PHE A 92 3.55 3.75 15.01
N PHE A 93 2.97 3.36 16.13
CA PHE A 93 3.19 2.02 16.70
C PHE A 93 2.53 0.93 15.85
N GLY A 94 3.25 -0.17 15.62
CA GLY A 94 2.72 -1.36 14.98
C GLY A 94 3.78 -2.25 14.35
N ASN A 95 3.44 -3.53 14.24
CA ASN A 95 4.13 -4.46 13.37
C ASN A 95 3.64 -4.25 11.93
N TYR A 96 4.55 -4.44 10.99
CA TYR A 96 4.38 -4.35 9.55
C TYR A 96 4.94 -5.63 8.95
N VAL A 97 4.29 -6.12 7.89
CA VAL A 97 4.82 -7.24 7.11
C VAL A 97 5.11 -6.75 5.70
N LEU A 98 6.30 -7.05 5.20
CA LEU A 98 6.65 -6.84 3.80
C LEU A 98 6.73 -8.22 3.15
N GLY A 99 5.85 -8.52 2.21
CA GLY A 99 5.86 -9.75 1.43
C GLY A 99 6.50 -9.51 0.07
N PHE A 100 7.47 -10.34 -0.29
CA PHE A 100 8.18 -10.27 -1.56
C PHE A 100 7.88 -11.55 -2.35
N PHE A 101 7.27 -11.40 -3.52
CA PHE A 101 6.78 -12.52 -4.32
C PHE A 101 7.29 -12.40 -5.76
N LYS A 102 8.17 -13.32 -6.16
CA LYS A 102 8.63 -13.45 -7.53
C LYS A 102 7.65 -14.32 -8.30
N ILE A 103 7.16 -13.77 -9.41
CA ILE A 103 6.30 -14.50 -10.33
C ILE A 103 7.11 -15.09 -11.48
N ASP A 104 6.67 -16.25 -11.96
CA ASP A 104 7.26 -16.91 -13.13
C ASP A 104 6.91 -16.17 -14.43
N ALA A 105 7.81 -16.23 -15.40
CA ALA A 105 7.69 -15.52 -16.68
C ALA A 105 6.43 -15.94 -17.49
N ASP A 106 6.00 -17.19 -17.32
CA ASP A 106 4.83 -17.77 -18.00
C ASP A 106 3.50 -17.30 -17.38
N HIS A 107 3.50 -16.92 -16.10
CA HIS A 107 2.30 -16.52 -15.37
C HIS A 107 2.51 -15.14 -14.75
N ARG A 108 2.34 -14.07 -15.52
CA ARG A 108 2.68 -12.70 -15.05
C ARG A 108 1.71 -12.09 -14.04
N PHE A 109 0.65 -12.79 -13.63
CA PHE A 109 -0.40 -12.26 -12.75
C PHE A 109 -0.48 -12.98 -11.41
N VAL A 110 -0.43 -12.23 -10.32
CA VAL A 110 -0.63 -12.73 -8.95
C VAL A 110 -2.11 -13.04 -8.73
N SER A 111 -2.36 -14.24 -8.23
CA SER A 111 -3.70 -14.72 -7.94
C SER A 111 -4.25 -14.16 -6.62
N LEU A 112 -5.58 -14.07 -6.51
CA LEU A 112 -6.24 -13.66 -5.27
C LEU A 112 -5.91 -14.57 -4.06
N PRO A 113 -5.85 -15.91 -4.19
CA PRO A 113 -5.43 -16.80 -3.11
C PRO A 113 -4.09 -16.43 -2.47
N THR A 114 -3.07 -16.10 -3.26
CA THR A 114 -1.74 -15.70 -2.76
C THR A 114 -1.83 -14.46 -1.86
N ILE A 115 -2.70 -13.51 -2.21
CA ILE A 115 -2.92 -12.31 -1.41
C ILE A 115 -3.67 -12.62 -0.12
N PHE A 116 -4.57 -13.61 -0.12
CA PHE A 116 -5.23 -14.09 1.08
C PHE A 116 -4.27 -14.79 2.04
N GLU A 117 -3.37 -15.64 1.52
CA GLU A 117 -2.32 -16.28 2.33
C GLU A 117 -1.44 -15.24 3.01
N PHE A 118 -0.99 -14.22 2.26
CA PHE A 118 -0.24 -13.10 2.83
C PHE A 118 -1.04 -12.34 3.91
N LYS A 119 -2.34 -12.15 3.70
CA LYS A 119 -3.21 -11.47 4.65
C LYS A 119 -3.37 -12.27 5.94
N ASP A 120 -3.52 -13.57 5.85
CA ASP A 120 -3.64 -14.44 7.02
C ASP A 120 -2.31 -14.51 7.78
N PHE A 121 -1.17 -14.43 7.07
CA PHE A 121 0.13 -14.24 7.70
C PHE A 121 0.22 -12.90 8.46
N ILE A 122 -0.24 -11.79 7.87
CA ILE A 122 -0.28 -10.48 8.58
C ILE A 122 -1.07 -10.58 9.88
N LYS A 123 -2.22 -11.27 9.86
CA LYS A 123 -3.03 -11.48 11.06
C LYS A 123 -2.30 -12.37 12.07
N SER A 124 -1.63 -13.44 11.65
CA SER A 124 -0.94 -14.35 12.56
C SER A 124 0.21 -13.67 13.31
N VAL A 125 0.90 -12.72 12.68
CA VAL A 125 1.95 -11.94 13.33
C VAL A 125 1.42 -10.70 14.07
N THR A 126 0.09 -10.57 14.22
CA THR A 126 -0.58 -9.44 14.88
C THR A 126 -0.21 -8.08 14.28
N SER A 127 0.08 -8.05 12.97
CA SER A 127 0.43 -6.84 12.25
C SER A 127 -0.82 -6.07 11.81
N THR A 128 -0.71 -4.74 11.76
CA THR A 128 -1.82 -3.87 11.37
C THR A 128 -1.80 -3.52 9.88
N LYS A 129 -0.64 -3.68 9.22
CA LYS A 129 -0.41 -3.27 7.84
C LYS A 129 0.55 -4.21 7.13
N GLY A 130 0.26 -4.46 5.85
CA GLY A 130 1.12 -5.23 4.95
C GLY A 130 1.54 -4.43 3.73
N PHE A 131 2.75 -4.66 3.25
CA PHE A 131 3.21 -4.25 1.94
C PHE A 131 3.48 -5.50 1.13
N PHE A 132 2.84 -5.67 -0.03
CA PHE A 132 3.05 -6.83 -0.89
C PHE A 132 3.72 -6.38 -2.19
N PHE A 133 4.92 -6.86 -2.43
CA PHE A 133 5.77 -6.56 -3.57
C PHE A 133 5.82 -7.76 -4.50
N THR A 134 5.61 -7.54 -5.79
CA THR A 134 5.72 -8.60 -6.77
C THR A 134 6.41 -8.16 -8.06
N THR A 135 7.14 -9.08 -8.68
CA THR A 135 7.71 -8.89 -10.02
C THR A 135 6.65 -8.92 -11.13
N GLY A 136 5.41 -9.33 -10.81
CA GLY A 136 4.28 -9.42 -11.73
C GLY A 136 3.25 -8.28 -11.61
N TYR A 137 2.05 -8.59 -12.06
CA TYR A 137 0.87 -7.71 -12.02
C TYR A 137 -0.23 -8.31 -11.15
N PHE A 138 -1.18 -7.48 -10.71
CA PHE A 138 -2.34 -7.96 -9.97
C PHE A 138 -3.54 -8.06 -10.91
N THR A 139 -4.38 -9.07 -10.69
CA THR A 139 -5.69 -9.12 -11.35
C THR A 139 -6.64 -8.10 -10.71
N LYS A 140 -7.69 -7.71 -11.44
CA LYS A 140 -8.71 -6.76 -10.92
C LYS A 140 -9.34 -7.23 -9.61
N ASP A 141 -9.47 -8.55 -9.44
CA ASP A 141 -10.11 -9.15 -8.28
C ASP A 141 -9.35 -8.87 -6.98
N VAL A 142 -8.03 -8.66 -7.05
CA VAL A 142 -7.18 -8.34 -5.89
C VAL A 142 -7.48 -6.95 -5.32
N HIS A 143 -8.01 -6.03 -6.13
CA HIS A 143 -8.30 -4.65 -5.72
C HIS A 143 -9.71 -4.46 -5.15
N GLN A 144 -10.55 -5.50 -5.17
CA GLN A 144 -11.83 -5.44 -4.48
C GLN A 144 -11.60 -5.18 -2.99
N PRO A 145 -12.48 -4.43 -2.30
CA PRO A 145 -12.30 -4.13 -0.89
C PRO A 145 -12.31 -5.42 -0.06
N LEU A 146 -11.14 -5.92 0.30
CA LEU A 146 -10.97 -7.12 1.12
C LEU A 146 -11.06 -6.76 2.61
N GLU A 147 -12.08 -7.22 3.33
CA GLU A 147 -12.25 -6.99 4.78
C GLU A 147 -11.02 -7.41 5.61
N GLY A 148 -10.44 -6.52 6.43
CA GLY A 148 -9.36 -6.86 7.37
C GLY A 148 -8.12 -5.94 7.28
N ALA A 149 -6.93 -6.51 7.46
CA ALA A 149 -5.67 -5.76 7.48
C ALA A 149 -5.42 -4.98 6.18
N LYS A 150 -4.90 -3.75 6.31
CA LYS A 150 -4.63 -2.87 5.15
C LYS A 150 -3.38 -3.35 4.43
N ILE A 151 -3.53 -3.74 3.17
CA ILE A 151 -2.43 -4.20 2.32
C ILE A 151 -2.16 -3.15 1.23
N ALA A 152 -0.93 -2.68 1.16
CA ALA A 152 -0.46 -1.85 0.06
C ALA A 152 0.22 -2.74 -0.99
N LEU A 153 -0.30 -2.69 -2.21
CA LEU A 153 0.14 -3.53 -3.32
C LEU A 153 1.17 -2.79 -4.17
N TYR A 154 2.26 -3.48 -4.53
CA TYR A 154 3.37 -3.00 -5.34
C TYR A 154 3.62 -3.99 -6.47
N ASN A 155 3.10 -3.66 -7.66
CA ASN A 155 3.32 -4.41 -8.89
C ASN A 155 4.63 -3.96 -9.55
N ARG A 156 5.03 -4.67 -10.60
CA ARG A 156 6.22 -4.37 -11.42
C ARG A 156 6.36 -2.89 -11.78
N LEU A 157 5.30 -2.28 -12.33
CA LEU A 157 5.33 -0.87 -12.73
C LEU A 157 5.57 0.08 -11.56
N LYS A 158 4.90 -0.17 -10.43
CA LYS A 158 5.05 0.65 -9.25
C LYS A 158 6.46 0.51 -8.68
N ILE A 159 7.03 -0.69 -8.69
CA ILE A 159 8.43 -0.92 -8.31
C ILE A 159 9.37 -0.14 -9.23
N ILE A 160 9.20 -0.21 -10.55
CA ILE A 160 10.02 0.57 -11.50
C ILE A 160 9.90 2.08 -11.25
N THR A 161 8.69 2.55 -10.94
CA THR A 161 8.44 3.96 -10.59
C THR A 161 9.17 4.35 -9.30
N GLU A 162 9.13 3.49 -8.28
CA GLU A 162 9.85 3.70 -7.02
C GLU A 162 11.36 3.71 -7.23
N TYR A 163 11.91 2.83 -8.08
CA TYR A 163 13.31 2.86 -8.50
C TYR A 163 13.72 4.22 -9.09
N LYS A 164 12.90 4.75 -10.01
CA LYS A 164 13.13 6.07 -10.61
C LYS A 164 13.03 7.19 -9.58
N ARG A 165 12.06 7.12 -8.68
CA ARG A 165 11.85 8.11 -7.60
C ARG A 165 13.03 8.14 -6.63
N LEU A 166 13.49 6.97 -6.22
CA LEU A 166 14.58 6.77 -5.26
C LEU A 166 15.98 6.90 -5.89
N LYS A 167 16.06 7.10 -7.22
CA LYS A 167 17.31 7.16 -8.00
C LYS A 167 18.21 5.94 -7.75
N LEU A 168 17.60 4.77 -7.61
CA LEU A 168 18.34 3.53 -7.38
C LEU A 168 18.91 3.01 -8.71
N PRO A 169 20.18 2.58 -8.75
CA PRO A 169 20.71 1.91 -9.92
C PRO A 169 20.07 0.52 -10.03
N PHE A 170 19.53 0.19 -11.22
CA PHE A 170 19.31 -1.21 -11.54
C PHE A 170 20.69 -1.85 -11.62
N LYS A 171 20.97 -2.82 -10.73
CA LYS A 171 22.18 -3.64 -10.89
C LYS A 171 22.01 -4.44 -12.18
N GLU A 172 22.98 -4.32 -13.08
CA GLU A 172 23.07 -5.12 -14.31
C GLU A 172 23.21 -6.61 -14.00
#